data_AF-A0A2S4LD88-F1
#
_entry.id   AF-A0A2S4LD88-F1
#
_cell.length_a   1.000
_cell.length_b   1.000
_cell.length_c   1.000
_cell.angle_alpha   90.00
_cell.angle_beta   90.00
_cell.angle_gamma   90.00
#
_symmetry.space_group_name_H-M   'P 1'
#
loop_
_entity.id
_entity.type
_entity.pdbx_description
1 polymer ?
#
loop_
_entity_poly.entity_id
_entity_poly.type
_entity_poly.pdbx_seq_one_letter_code
_entity_poly.pdbx_strand_id
1 'polypeptide(L)'
;MSTEAVGLPAGLTEVSRLAALLADRVLDAQITSRPVPDGNIHVLLEAALLLREYDQELPSLLSQIMHGAAEPEVPALVEVQQSAQEGESEAGRIAWLLRPFQASKG
;
A
#
# COMPACT_ATOMS: atom_id res chain seq x y z
N MET A 1 43.20 9.53 3.59
CA MET A 1 41.97 10.06 4.20
C MET A 1 40.88 9.97 3.16
N SER A 2 39.95 9.03 3.31
CA SER A 2 38.60 9.09 2.72
C SER A 2 37.75 8.14 3.54
N THR A 3 37.08 8.71 4.54
CA THR A 3 35.96 8.05 5.20
C THR A 3 34.84 7.96 4.18
N GLU A 4 34.64 6.79 3.59
CA GLU A 4 33.38 6.44 2.94
C GLU A 4 32.29 6.59 4.00
N ALA A 5 31.57 7.70 3.94
CA ALA A 5 30.32 7.83 4.66
C ALA A 5 29.45 6.68 4.14
N VAL A 6 29.25 5.66 4.96
CA VAL A 6 28.13 4.73 4.84
C VAL A 6 26.87 5.54 5.16
N GLY A 7 26.57 6.48 4.27
CA GLY A 7 25.35 7.26 4.25
C GLY A 7 24.32 6.44 3.48
N LEU A 8 23.07 6.50 3.95
CA LEU A 8 21.92 5.92 3.27
C LEU A 8 22.05 6.07 1.75
N PRO A 9 21.80 5.02 0.95
CA PRO A 9 21.94 5.10 -0.49
C PRO A 9 21.18 6.32 -0.99
N ALA A 10 21.86 7.22 -1.71
CA ALA A 10 21.34 8.55 -2.08
C ALA A 10 19.98 8.49 -2.81
N GLY A 11 19.60 7.33 -3.35
CA GLY A 11 18.30 7.09 -3.97
C GLY A 11 17.13 6.91 -2.98
N LEU A 12 17.35 6.54 -1.71
CA LEU A 12 16.23 6.25 -0.78
C LEU A 12 15.40 7.48 -0.44
N THR A 13 16.03 8.64 -0.28
CA THR A 13 15.31 9.90 -0.07
C THR A 13 14.42 10.22 -1.27
N GLU A 14 14.90 9.94 -2.48
CA GLU A 14 14.13 10.14 -3.70
C GLU A 14 13.01 9.09 -3.86
N VAL A 15 13.27 7.83 -3.50
CA VAL A 15 12.23 6.79 -3.43
C VAL A 15 11.13 7.19 -2.46
N SER A 16 11.48 7.67 -1.26
CA SER A 16 10.52 8.18 -0.27
C SER A 16 9.69 9.34 -0.83
N ARG A 17 10.35 10.32 -1.48
CA ARG A 17 9.67 11.45 -2.12
C ARG A 17 8.73 11.01 -3.25
N LEU A 18 9.16 10.10 -4.11
CA LEU A 18 8.35 9.59 -5.23
C LEU A 18 7.18 8.74 -4.74
N ALA A 19 7.39 7.91 -3.73
CA ALA A 19 6.34 7.12 -3.12
C ALA A 19 5.29 8.00 -2.44
N ALA A 20 5.69 9.09 -1.79
CA ALA A 20 4.77 10.07 -1.22
C ALA A 20 3.88 10.72 -2.30
N LEU A 21 4.46 11.14 -3.43
CA LEU A 21 3.71 11.73 -4.54
C LEU A 21 2.77 10.73 -5.22
N LEU A 22 3.22 9.48 -5.37
CA LEU A 22 2.37 8.44 -5.94
C LEU A 22 1.21 8.09 -4.99
N ALA A 23 1.47 8.02 -3.68
CA ALA A 23 0.44 7.79 -2.67
C ALA A 23 -0.62 8.91 -2.68
N ASP A 24 -0.20 10.17 -2.76
CA ASP A 24 -1.11 11.32 -2.91
C ASP A 24 -2.02 11.18 -4.13
N ARG A 25 -1.46 10.83 -5.29
CA ARG A 25 -2.22 10.63 -6.52
C ARG A 25 -3.20 9.45 -6.43
N VAL A 26 -2.80 8.37 -5.77
CA VAL A 26 -3.65 7.19 -5.56
C VAL A 26 -4.82 7.53 -4.65
N LEU A 27 -4.57 8.24 -3.54
CA LEU A 27 -5.61 8.66 -2.61
C LEU A 27 -6.57 9.67 -3.25
N ASP A 28 -6.07 10.65 -4.00
CA ASP A 28 -6.91 11.61 -4.74
C ASP A 28 -7.80 10.90 -5.77
N ALA A 29 -7.27 9.91 -6.49
CA ALA A 29 -8.05 9.09 -7.40
C ALA A 29 -9.14 8.30 -6.67
N GLN A 30 -8.87 7.74 -5.48
CA GLN A 30 -9.90 7.06 -4.67
C GLN A 30 -10.99 8.03 -4.19
N ILE A 31 -10.60 9.21 -3.67
CA ILE A 31 -11.54 10.25 -3.23
C ILE A 31 -12.48 10.68 -4.36
N THR A 32 -11.95 10.77 -5.57
CA THR A 32 -12.69 11.19 -6.77
C THR A 32 -13.33 10.03 -7.53
N SER A 33 -13.33 8.81 -6.97
CA SER A 33 -13.88 7.59 -7.58
C SER A 33 -13.32 7.28 -8.97
N ARG A 34 -12.08 7.68 -9.23
CA ARG A 34 -11.34 7.35 -10.45
C ARG A 34 -10.64 6.01 -10.30
N PRO A 35 -10.55 5.21 -11.37
CA PRO A 35 -9.79 3.97 -11.34
C PRO A 35 -8.31 4.25 -11.08
N VAL A 36 -7.71 3.52 -10.14
CA VAL A 36 -6.26 3.50 -9.92
C VAL A 36 -5.67 2.32 -10.67
N PRO A 37 -4.62 2.51 -11.48
CA PRO A 37 -3.93 1.40 -12.12
C PRO A 37 -3.28 0.46 -11.10
N ASP A 38 -3.48 -0.86 -11.25
CA ASP A 38 -2.87 -1.89 -10.36
C ASP A 38 -1.34 -1.77 -10.26
N GLY A 39 -0.68 -1.34 -11.34
CA GLY A 39 0.75 -1.08 -11.35
C GLY A 39 1.19 -0.03 -10.33
N ASN A 40 0.35 0.96 -10.05
CA ASN A 40 0.66 1.98 -9.03
C ASN A 40 0.60 1.39 -7.62
N ILE A 41 -0.32 0.47 -7.35
CA ILE A 41 -0.43 -0.21 -6.07
C ILE A 41 0.78 -1.12 -5.83
N HIS A 42 1.20 -1.89 -6.84
CA HIS A 42 2.42 -2.69 -6.76
C HIS A 42 3.67 -1.85 -6.50
N VAL A 43 3.83 -0.72 -7.22
CA VAL A 43 4.98 0.17 -7.02
C VAL A 43 4.99 0.77 -5.60
N LEU A 44 3.83 1.11 -5.04
CA LEU A 44 3.74 1.58 -3.65
C LEU A 44 4.13 0.49 -2.64
N LEU A 45 3.72 -0.76 -2.88
CA LEU A 45 4.13 -1.91 -2.05
C LEU A 45 5.64 -2.14 -2.11
N GLU A 46 6.22 -2.16 -3.31
CA GLU A 46 7.67 -2.31 -3.50
C GLU A 46 8.45 -1.18 -2.84
N ALA A 47 8.00 0.07 -2.99
CA ALA A 47 8.62 1.21 -2.35
C ALA A 47 8.52 1.12 -0.81
N ALA A 48 7.39 0.67 -0.26
CA ALA A 48 7.23 0.48 1.17
C ALA A 48 8.15 -0.61 1.73
N LEU A 49 8.29 -1.74 1.01
CA LEU A 49 9.22 -2.81 1.37
C LEU A 49 10.66 -2.33 1.35
N LEU A 50 11.06 -1.63 0.28
CA LEU A 50 12.40 -1.08 0.13
C LEU A 50 12.73 -0.06 1.23
N LEU A 51 11.80 0.85 1.57
CA LEU A 51 12.04 1.82 2.64
C LEU A 51 12.19 1.13 4.00
N ARG A 52 11.38 0.11 4.29
CA ARG A 52 11.48 -0.66 5.55
C ARG A 52 12.78 -1.46 5.64
N GLU A 53 13.27 -2.03 4.53
CA GLU A 53 14.53 -2.79 4.50
C GLU A 53 15.73 -1.92 4.93
N TYR A 54 15.68 -0.61 4.65
CA TYR A 54 16.71 0.35 5.00
C TYR A 54 16.36 1.20 6.24
N ASP A 55 15.46 0.70 7.11
CA ASP A 55 14.99 1.37 8.34
C ASP A 55 14.53 2.83 8.10
N GLN A 56 14.00 3.13 6.92
CA GLN A 56 13.43 4.44 6.62
C GLN A 56 11.98 4.50 7.08
N GLU A 57 11.61 5.65 7.65
CA GLU A 57 10.22 5.94 7.96
C GLU A 57 9.40 6.02 6.67
N LEU A 58 8.23 5.38 6.69
CA LEU A 58 7.29 5.45 5.58
C LEU A 58 6.66 6.85 5.55
N PRO A 59 6.56 7.49 4.36
CA PRO A 59 5.75 8.69 4.20
C PRO A 59 4.33 8.48 4.71
N SER A 60 3.74 9.52 5.33
CA SER A 60 2.45 9.41 6.04
C SER A 60 1.32 8.87 5.16
N LEU A 61 1.27 9.28 3.89
CA LEU A 61 0.26 8.82 2.93
C LEU A 61 0.49 7.35 2.52
N LEU A 62 1.74 6.96 2.32
CA LEU A 62 2.09 5.56 2.04
C LEU A 62 1.74 4.67 3.25
N SER A 63 2.06 5.12 4.46
CA SER A 63 1.70 4.43 5.70
C SER A 63 0.19 4.22 5.86
N GLN A 64 -0.62 5.22 5.47
CA GLN A 64 -2.09 5.10 5.46
C GLN A 64 -2.59 4.05 4.47
N ILE A 65 -2.03 4.03 3.25
CA ILE A 65 -2.36 3.00 2.25
C ILE A 65 -1.98 1.62 2.77
N MET A 66 -0.84 1.48 3.45
CA MET A 66 -0.42 0.20 4.04
C MET A 66 -1.25 -0.23 5.26
N HIS A 67 -1.68 0.70 6.12
CA HIS A 67 -2.59 0.39 7.23
C HIS A 67 -3.96 -0.04 6.73
N GLY A 68 -4.52 0.71 5.77
CA GLY A 68 -5.75 0.34 5.08
C GLY A 68 -5.61 -0.92 4.23
N ALA A 69 -4.41 -1.51 4.13
CA ALA A 69 -4.17 -2.80 3.51
C ALA A 69 -4.02 -3.97 4.49
N ALA A 70 -3.60 -3.69 5.72
CA ALA A 70 -3.35 -4.68 6.77
C ALA A 70 -4.58 -4.95 7.64
N GLU A 71 -5.48 -3.97 7.77
CA GLU A 71 -6.70 -4.11 8.56
C GLU A 71 -7.84 -4.58 7.64
N PRO A 72 -8.35 -5.83 7.76
CA PRO A 72 -9.64 -6.14 7.18
C PRO A 72 -10.66 -5.27 7.93
N GLU A 73 -11.25 -4.27 7.27
CA GLU A 73 -12.49 -3.68 7.78
C GLU A 73 -13.55 -4.79 7.75
N VAL A 74 -13.65 -5.51 8.86
CA VAL A 74 -14.87 -6.21 9.23
C VAL A 74 -15.86 -5.08 9.46
N PRO A 75 -16.90 -4.91 8.62
CA PRO A 75 -17.96 -4.00 8.98
C PRO A 75 -18.52 -4.54 10.29
N ALA A 76 -18.46 -3.73 11.34
CA ALA A 76 -19.08 -4.03 12.61
C ALA A 76 -20.60 -4.01 12.46
N LEU A 77 -21.16 -4.97 11.71
CA LEU A 77 -22.59 -5.24 11.62
C LEU A 77 -22.78 -6.75 11.41
N VAL A 78 -23.37 -7.35 12.46
CA VAL A 78 -24.15 -8.59 12.53
C VAL A 78 -23.46 -9.95 12.36
N GLU A 79 -23.53 -10.72 13.44
CA GLU A 79 -23.48 -12.18 13.49
C GLU A 79 -24.26 -12.83 12.33
N VAL A 80 -23.57 -13.49 11.40
CA VAL A 80 -24.09 -14.70 10.75
C VAL A 80 -22.94 -15.68 10.54
N GLN A 81 -22.93 -16.68 11.42
CA GLN A 81 -22.54 -18.07 11.22
C GLN A 81 -21.35 -18.41 10.30
N GLN A 82 -20.29 -18.88 10.96
CA GLN A 82 -19.32 -19.90 10.55
C GLN A 82 -19.66 -20.64 9.25
N SER A 83 -18.86 -20.45 8.20
CA SER A 83 -18.31 -21.54 7.37
C SER A 83 -17.44 -20.98 6.25
N ALA A 84 -16.12 -21.08 6.43
CA ALA A 84 -15.12 -21.45 5.42
C ALA A 84 -13.76 -20.96 5.91
N GLN A 85 -13.07 -21.87 6.57
CA GLN A 85 -11.64 -21.79 6.83
C GLN A 85 -10.93 -21.93 5.47
N GLU A 86 -10.64 -20.81 4.81
CA GLU A 86 -9.70 -20.74 3.71
C GLU A 86 -8.64 -19.73 4.13
N GLY A 87 -7.44 -20.24 4.38
CA GLY A 87 -6.32 -19.48 4.94
C GLY A 87 -6.11 -18.18 4.16
N GLU A 88 -5.80 -17.12 4.90
CA GLU A 88 -5.43 -15.79 4.41
C GLU A 88 -4.19 -15.86 3.50
N SER A 89 -4.43 -16.31 2.27
CA SER A 89 -3.43 -16.26 1.21
C SER A 89 -3.14 -14.80 0.92
N GLU A 90 -1.87 -14.47 0.68
CA GLU A 90 -1.42 -13.14 0.25
C GLU A 90 -2.33 -12.58 -0.87
N ALA A 91 -2.77 -13.47 -1.79
CA ALA A 91 -3.70 -13.15 -2.85
C ALA A 91 -5.09 -12.68 -2.35
N GLY A 92 -5.59 -13.20 -1.22
CA GLY A 92 -6.84 -12.76 -0.59
C GLY A 92 -6.71 -11.39 0.07
N ARG A 93 -5.55 -11.09 0.67
CA ARG A 93 -5.23 -9.75 1.19
C ARG A 93 -5.16 -8.75 0.04
N ILE A 94 -4.44 -9.07 -1.02
CA ILE A 94 -4.35 -8.26 -2.23
C ILE A 94 -5.73 -8.11 -2.90
N ALA A 95 -6.55 -9.17 -2.94
CA ALA A 95 -7.90 -9.09 -3.49
C ALA A 95 -8.83 -8.14 -2.71
N TRP A 96 -8.63 -8.02 -1.40
CA TRP A 96 -9.35 -7.05 -0.58
C TRP A 96 -8.90 -5.61 -0.87
N LEU A 97 -7.60 -5.37 -1.12
CA LEU A 97 -7.08 -4.06 -1.58
C LEU A 97 -7.67 -3.61 -2.91
N LEU A 98 -8.01 -4.58 -3.77
CA LEU A 98 -8.52 -4.32 -5.09
C LEU A 98 -10.06 -4.21 -5.14
N ARG A 99 -10.77 -4.41 -4.02
CA ARG A 99 -12.24 -4.26 -3.96
C ARG A 99 -12.77 -2.92 -4.50
N PRO A 100 -12.20 -1.74 -4.18
CA PRO A 100 -12.69 -0.48 -4.74
C PRO A 100 -12.49 -0.36 -6.27
N PHE A 101 -11.66 -1.20 -6.90
CA PHE A 101 -11.41 -1.21 -8.35
C PHE A 101 -12.24 -2.26 -9.11
N GLN A 102 -12.94 -3.15 -8.41
CA GLN A 102 -13.82 -4.17 -9.01
C GLN A 102 -15.15 -3.58 -9.54
N ALA A 103 -15.43 -2.30 -9.30
CA ALA A 103 -16.63 -1.61 -9.77
C ALA A 103 -16.47 -1.03 -11.19
N SER A 104 -16.41 -1.89 -12.20
CA SER A 104 -16.84 -1.53 -13.57
C SER A 104 -17.01 -2.76 -14.46
N LYS A 105 -18.22 -3.33 -14.42
CA LYS A 105 -18.85 -3.95 -15.57
C LYS A 105 -20.20 -3.25 -15.76
N GLY A 106 -20.24 -2.31 -16.69
CA GLY A 106 -21.42 -1.53 -17.06
C GLY A 106 -21.07 -0.56 -18.16
#